data_AF-A0A645FX02-F1
#
_entry.id   AF-A0A645FX02-F1
#
_cell.length_a   1.000
_cell.length_b   1.000
_cell.length_c   1.000
_cell.angle_alpha   90.00
_cell.angle_beta   90.00
_cell.angle_gamma   90.00
#
_symmetry.space_group_name_H-M   'P 1'
#
loop_
_entity.id
_entity.type
_entity.pdbx_description
1 polymer ?
#
loop_
_entity_poly.entity_id
_entity_poly.type
_entity_poly.pdbx_seq_one_letter_code
_entity_poly.pdbx_strand_id
1 'polypeptide(L)'
;MYLFKGDSIDKIDLNSFRIEQSFSLETDSEEEFYARSVKFGDKYFYVIADKDIYCYDLEKFSLAKKVKHSIKFDETIPTSLILENSD
;
A
#
# COMPACT_ATOMS: atom_id res chain seq x y z
N MET A 1 12.69 10.81 -0.69
CA MET A 1 12.59 9.36 -1.00
C MET A 1 11.75 8.70 0.07
N TYR A 2 11.05 7.60 -0.23
CA TYR A 2 10.31 6.85 0.77
C TYR A 2 10.93 5.46 0.94
N LEU A 3 11.14 5.03 2.18
CA LEU A 3 11.62 3.70 2.54
C LEU A 3 10.50 2.93 3.20
N PHE A 4 10.17 1.77 2.64
CA PHE A 4 9.17 0.87 3.19
C PHE A 4 9.81 -0.20 4.08
N LYS A 5 9.24 -0.41 5.28
CA LYS A 5 9.77 -1.31 6.32
C LYS A 5 8.79 -2.42 6.75
N GLY A 6 7.77 -2.71 5.95
CA GLY A 6 6.78 -3.77 6.22
C GLY A 6 5.52 -3.25 6.91
N ASP A 7 5.67 -2.64 8.08
CA ASP A 7 4.56 -2.06 8.85
C ASP A 7 4.57 -0.52 8.84
N SER A 8 5.59 0.07 8.23
CA SER A 8 5.86 1.50 8.32
C SER A 8 6.60 2.03 7.10
N ILE A 9 6.50 3.34 6.90
CA ILE A 9 7.21 4.10 5.87
C ILE A 9 7.98 5.24 6.50
N ASP A 10 9.23 5.40 6.09
CA ASP A 10 10.02 6.58 6.39
C ASP A 10 10.13 7.48 5.16
N LYS A 11 9.93 8.78 5.35
CA LYS A 11 10.35 9.81 4.39
C LYS A 11 11.80 10.16 4.68
N ILE A 12 12.66 9.97 3.69
CA ILE A 12 14.10 10.21 3.77
C ILE A 12 14.45 11.42 2.90
N ASP A 13 15.15 12.39 3.50
CA ASP A 13 15.84 13.47 2.79
C ASP A 13 17.08 12.88 2.12
N LEU A 14 17.18 13.04 0.79
CA LEU A 14 18.29 12.50 0.01
C LEU A 14 19.57 13.32 0.12
N ASN A 15 19.50 14.57 0.55
CA ASN A 15 20.69 15.41 0.72
C ASN A 15 21.40 15.11 2.03
N SER A 16 20.63 14.87 3.09
CA SER A 16 21.17 14.59 4.43
C SER A 16 21.15 13.12 4.83
N PHE A 17 20.45 12.27 4.06
CA PHE A 17 20.18 10.85 4.37
C PHE A 17 19.52 10.63 5.74
N ARG A 18 18.75 11.62 6.22
CA ARG A 18 18.02 11.55 7.48
C ARG A 18 16.55 11.23 7.25
N ILE A 19 15.96 10.56 8.23
CA ILE A 19 14.51 10.37 8.31
C ILE A 19 13.90 11.73 8.68
N GLU A 20 13.10 12.28 7.79
CA GLU A 20 12.30 13.48 8.04
C GLU A 20 11.04 13.12 8.82
N GLN A 21 10.44 11.97 8.52
CA GLN A 21 9.18 11.55 9.10
C GLN A 21 9.00 10.04 8.99
N SER A 22 8.36 9.44 9.99
CA SER A 22 8.02 8.01 10.02
C SER A 22 6.52 7.84 10.24
N PHE A 23 5.95 6.86 9.55
CA PHE A 23 4.51 6.59 9.58
C PHE A 23 4.29 5.10 9.74
N SER A 24 3.47 4.73 10.71
CA SER A 24 2.94 3.36 10.81
C SER A 24 1.77 3.23 9.85
N LEU A 25 1.71 2.11 9.14
CA LEU A 25 0.60 1.79 8.28
C LEU A 25 -0.58 1.34 9.12
N GLU A 26 -1.67 2.09 9.05
CA GLU A 26 -2.93 1.72 9.68
C GLU A 26 -3.63 0.66 8.83
N THR A 27 -4.15 -0.37 9.50
CA THR A 27 -4.81 -1.51 8.89
C THR A 27 -5.98 -1.94 9.77
N ASP A 28 -7.11 -2.25 9.15
CA ASP A 28 -8.30 -2.75 9.84
C ASP A 28 -8.23 -4.28 10.12
N SER A 29 -7.09 -4.92 9.84
CA SER A 29 -6.89 -6.36 10.05
C SER A 29 -6.37 -6.62 11.46
N GLU A 30 -6.97 -7.61 12.14
CA GLU A 30 -6.44 -8.17 13.40
C GLU A 30 -5.27 -9.14 13.15
N GLU A 31 -5.06 -9.56 11.89
CA GLU A 31 -3.92 -10.39 11.47
C GLU A 31 -2.70 -9.54 11.13
N GLU A 32 -1.50 -10.13 11.29
CA GLU A 32 -0.23 -9.49 10.97
C GLU A 32 -0.21 -8.96 9.53
N PHE A 33 -0.01 -7.65 9.41
CA PHE A 33 0.03 -6.96 8.13
C PHE A 33 1.38 -7.18 7.45
N TYR A 34 1.39 -8.05 6.44
CA TYR A 34 2.56 -8.27 5.60
C TYR A 34 2.35 -7.71 4.21
N ALA A 35 2.89 -6.51 4.00
CA ALA A 35 2.95 -5.94 2.66
C ALA A 35 3.93 -6.71 1.78
N ARG A 36 3.42 -7.17 0.63
CA ARG A 36 4.21 -7.86 -0.40
C ARG A 36 4.81 -6.89 -1.41
N SER A 37 4.15 -5.77 -1.65
CA SER A 37 4.59 -4.77 -2.63
C SER A 37 4.07 -3.39 -2.29
N VAL A 38 4.86 -2.37 -2.65
CA VAL A 38 4.48 -0.97 -2.52
C VAL A 38 4.72 -0.26 -3.85
N LYS A 39 3.75 0.55 -4.27
CA LYS A 39 3.85 1.42 -5.45
C LYS A 39 3.55 2.86 -5.06
N PHE A 40 4.49 3.76 -5.35
CA PHE A 40 4.31 5.19 -5.14
C PHE A 40 3.77 5.85 -6.42
N GLY A 41 2.69 6.61 -6.28
CA GLY A 41 2.22 7.58 -7.27
C GLY A 41 2.45 9.01 -6.78
N ASP A 42 1.86 9.99 -7.45
CA ASP A 42 2.10 11.41 -7.15
C ASP A 42 1.44 11.87 -5.84
N LYS A 43 0.22 11.40 -5.58
CA LYS A 43 -0.59 11.78 -4.39
C LYS A 43 -0.82 10.63 -3.42
N TYR A 44 -0.69 9.41 -3.89
CA TYR A 44 -1.02 8.21 -3.14
C TYR A 44 0.09 7.20 -3.27
N PHE A 45 0.22 6.34 -2.25
CA PHE A 45 0.95 5.10 -2.37
C PHE A 45 0.03 3.92 -2.08
N TYR A 46 0.32 2.82 -2.74
CA TYR A 46 -0.47 1.60 -2.70
C TYR A 46 0.35 0.50 -2.08
N VAL A 47 -0.20 -0.15 -1.06
CA VAL A 47 0.39 -1.31 -0.42
C VAL A 47 -0.48 -2.52 -0.74
N ILE A 48 0.11 -3.53 -1.36
CA ILE A 48 -0.54 -4.82 -1.57
C ILE A 48 -0.16 -5.71 -0.40
N ALA A 49 -1.13 -6.09 0.42
CA ALA A 49 -0.95 -7.01 1.53
C ALA A 49 -1.97 -8.15 1.38
N ASP A 50 -1.45 -9.37 1.21
CA ASP A 50 -2.20 -10.58 0.87
C ASP A 50 -3.20 -10.41 -0.29
N LYS A 51 -4.48 -10.26 0.03
CA LYS A 51 -5.59 -10.11 -0.92
C LYS A 51 -6.13 -8.69 -0.97
N ASP A 52 -5.60 -7.79 -0.16
CA ASP A 52 -6.11 -6.43 -0.02
C ASP A 52 -5.11 -5.43 -0.62
N ILE A 53 -5.64 -4.36 -1.19
CA ILE A 53 -4.87 -3.20 -1.64
C ILE A 53 -5.24 -2.03 -0.75
N TYR A 54 -4.26 -1.48 -0.07
CA TYR A 54 -4.40 -0.32 0.80
C TYR A 54 -3.86 0.91 0.06
N CYS A 55 -4.68 1.93 -0.05
CA CYS A 55 -4.36 3.20 -0.68
C CYS A 55 -4.19 4.24 0.42
N TYR A 56 -2.99 4.79 0.54
CA TYR A 56 -2.65 5.81 1.52
C TYR A 56 -2.35 7.14 0.84
N ASP A 57 -2.76 8.23 1.48
CA ASP A 57 -2.47 9.59 1.04
C ASP A 57 -1.03 9.96 1.42
N LEU A 58 -0.23 10.46 0.46
CA LEU A 58 1.18 10.82 0.69
C LEU A 58 1.37 12.16 1.40
N GLU A 59 0.36 13.03 1.41
CA GLU A 59 0.43 14.31 2.13
C GLU A 59 0.01 14.12 3.59
N LYS A 60 -1.05 13.34 3.80
CA LYS A 60 -1.64 13.11 5.13
C LYS A 60 -1.09 11.87 5.83
N PHE A 61 -0.47 10.96 5.08
CA PHE A 61 0.05 9.69 5.55
C PHE A 61 -0.98 8.84 6.32
N SER A 62 -2.21 8.86 5.83
CA SER A 62 -3.34 8.14 6.42
C SER A 62 -3.96 7.21 5.39
N LEU A 63 -4.61 6.13 5.85
CA LEU A 63 -5.35 5.23 4.97
C LEU A 63 -6.50 6.01 4.31
N ALA A 64 -6.43 6.18 3.00
CA ALA A 64 -7.46 6.88 2.22
C ALA A 64 -8.56 5.92 1.78
N LYS A 65 -8.18 4.69 1.39
CA LYS A 65 -9.12 3.65 0.94
C LYS A 65 -8.52 2.26 1.08
N LYS A 66 -9.34 1.29 1.48
CA LYS A 66 -9.05 -0.13 1.38
C LYS A 66 -9.87 -0.74 0.25
N VAL A 67 -9.22 -1.49 -0.63
CA VAL A 67 -9.86 -2.27 -1.69
C VAL A 67 -9.62 -3.74 -1.38
N LYS A 68 -10.68 -4.46 -0.98
CA LYS A 68 -10.60 -5.91 -0.81
C LYS A 68 -10.60 -6.55 -2.18
N HIS A 69 -9.49 -7.17 -2.58
CA HIS A 69 -9.47 -7.95 -3.80
C HIS A 69 -9.93 -9.36 -3.44
N SER A 70 -11.12 -9.75 -3.92
CA SER A 70 -11.49 -11.16 -3.90
C SER A 70 -10.75 -11.87 -5.03
N ILE A 71 -9.43 -12.08 -4.87
CA ILE A 71 -8.72 -12.99 -5.78
C ILE A 71 -9.24 -14.39 -5.46
N LYS A 72 -10.27 -14.83 -6.17
CA LYS A 72 -10.46 -16.25 -6.43
C LYS A 72 -9.28 -16.65 -7.30
N PHE A 73 -8.27 -17.25 -6.70
CA PHE A 73 -7.26 -17.99 -7.44
C PHE A 73 -7.96 -19.22 -8.03
N ASP A 74 -8.69 -19.05 -9.13
CA ASP A 74 -8.92 -20.17 -10.03
C ASP A 74 -7.60 -20.41 -10.75
N GLU A 75 -7.12 -21.66 -10.75
CA GLU A 75 -5.80 -22.11 -11.21
C GLU A 75 -5.55 -21.92 -12.73
N THR A 76 -6.29 -21.04 -13.39
CA THR A 76 -6.13 -20.70 -14.81
C THR A 76 -5.97 -19.19 -14.94
N ILE A 77 -4.73 -18.75 -15.06
CA ILE A 77 -4.31 -17.36 -15.24
C ILE A 77 -5.08 -16.70 -16.41
N PRO A 78 -5.68 -15.51 -16.22
CA PRO A 78 -5.76 -14.52 -17.29
C PRO A 78 -5.04 -13.23 -16.87
N THR A 79 -4.10 -12.81 -17.71
CA THR A 79 -3.24 -11.63 -17.58
C THR A 79 -4.00 -10.31 -17.79
N SER A 80 -5.08 -10.06 -17.05
CA SER A 80 -5.82 -8.80 -17.16
C SER A 80 -6.51 -8.46 -15.84
N LEU A 81 -5.93 -7.50 -15.11
CA LEU A 81 -6.60 -6.80 -14.00
C LEU A 81 -7.79 -6.01 -14.58
N ILE A 82 -9.00 -6.56 -14.49
CA ILE A 82 -10.22 -5.79 -14.72
C ILE A 82 -10.60 -5.15 -13.37
N LEU A 83 -10.34 -3.85 -13.25
CA LEU A 83 -10.94 -3.02 -12.19
C LEU A 83 -12.38 -2.72 -12.61
N GLU A 84 -13.34 -3.54 -12.17
CA GLU A 84 -14.74 -3.18 -12.27
C GLU A 84 -15.03 -2.06 -11.26
N ASN A 85 -15.24 -0.84 -11.77
CA ASN A 85 -15.88 0.21 -11.01
C ASN A 85 -17.37 -0.13 -10.98
N SER A 86 -17.89 -0.46 -9.80
CA SER A 86 -19.34 -0.55 -9.58
C SER A 86 -19.88 0.86 -9.37
N ASP A 87 -20.78 1.30 -10.24
CA ASP A 87 -21.62 2.49 -10.10
C ASP A 87 -22.61 2.37 -8.93
#